data_AF-A0A949CNG8-F1
#
_entry.id   AF-A0A949CNG8-F1
#
_cell.length_a   1.000
_cell.length_b   1.000
_cell.length_c   1.000
_cell.angle_alpha   90.00
_cell.angle_beta   90.00
_cell.angle_gamma   90.00
#
_symmetry.space_group_name_H-M   'P 1'
#
loop_
_entity.id
_entity.type
_entity.pdbx_description
1 polymer ?
#
loop_
_entity_poly.entity_id
_entity_poly.type
_entity_poly.pdbx_seq_one_letter_code
_entity_poly.pdbx_strand_id
1 'polypeptide(L)'
;ELIGEIWIQSPSVGKGYWEKDELNKTTFQAMTADGQGPFLRTGDLGFWSEGQLYVAGRVKDLIIVRGVNRYPQDIEETVEQCHESISSSSAAAFADDSGPRERLIIAVEVQRSLESDWGPVVQSIRRAVTQAHELPPDAVVLVRHGSLPKTSSGKIQRHACLKGFREGSLRAIHQWLSWEDDLGEQSPMIAAATVEDLKSGFQKPPAAKKTLDPDPHVVELVRRAVKSIAQERAKLLDLDTNIVVDLGLDSLERLQIAHTLENAVGGRFPEEVLQEIETVREIAEAIEQHFGKERIRDEAFVADPTEPVEREIALEDYRFELMPEYRRLKQTMAQFEMTGVPNPYFSVHQGLTRDTTLVGGRQLISFASYNYVGMSGDPAVTEAVIDAVRKYGTSVSASRLVSGEKDIHRELEQRIAHWIGVEDSIVLVGGHSTNETVIGHLVGQNDLILHDALSHNSIVQGAILSGARRRAFTHNDPEALDAALVELRKRYRRVLVIVEGVYSMDGDFPDLPRFIETCKRHKCWLMVDEAHSIGTMGAHGRGMAEHYGINPSDVDIWMGTLSKAFGSCGGYIAGRKELVEYLKYTAPGFVFSVGLSPTNTAAALASLKLLEKEPQRVARLHEAAALFLHE
;
A
#
# COMPACT_ATOMS: atom_id res chain seq x y z
N GLU A 1 -12.00 -14.39 12.69
CA GLU A 1 -13.28 -14.23 13.45
C GLU A 1 -14.28 -13.50 12.56
N LEU A 2 -15.52 -13.96 12.45
CA LEU A 2 -16.47 -13.40 11.49
C LEU A 2 -17.10 -12.10 12.05
N ILE A 3 -16.92 -10.98 11.35
CA ILE A 3 -17.56 -9.70 11.71
C ILE A 3 -19.04 -9.75 11.29
N GLY A 4 -19.94 -9.60 12.27
CA GLY A 4 -21.38 -9.55 12.07
C GLY A 4 -22.00 -8.27 12.61
N GLU A 5 -23.27 -8.02 12.28
CA GLU A 5 -24.02 -6.92 12.92
C GLU A 5 -24.40 -7.33 14.35
N ILE A 6 -24.12 -6.45 15.32
CA ILE A 6 -24.45 -6.64 16.72
C ILE A 6 -25.95 -6.38 16.89
N TRP A 7 -26.67 -7.43 17.30
CA TRP A 7 -28.10 -7.35 17.60
C TRP A 7 -28.28 -7.57 19.10
N ILE A 8 -29.07 -6.72 19.75
CA ILE A 8 -29.24 -6.75 21.20
C ILE A 8 -30.70 -6.94 21.60
N GLN A 9 -30.93 -7.72 22.65
CA GLN A 9 -32.22 -7.82 23.33
C GLN A 9 -31.99 -7.49 24.81
N SER A 10 -32.61 -6.42 25.29
CA SER A 10 -32.46 -5.97 26.68
C SER A 10 -33.74 -5.25 27.13
N PRO A 11 -34.11 -5.34 28.43
CA PRO A 11 -35.20 -4.54 29.00
C PRO A 11 -35.03 -3.02 28.83
N SER A 12 -33.80 -2.56 28.57
CA SER A 12 -33.46 -1.14 28.36
C SER A 12 -33.62 -0.68 26.90
N VAL A 13 -33.98 -1.57 25.97
CA VAL A 13 -34.22 -1.21 24.56
C VAL A 13 -35.50 -0.38 24.44
N GLY A 14 -35.42 0.75 23.73
CA GLY A 14 -36.56 1.62 23.47
C GLY A 14 -37.65 0.93 22.63
N LYS A 15 -38.91 1.39 22.71
CA LYS A 15 -40.03 0.79 21.98
C LYS A 15 -40.02 1.05 20.46
N GLY A 16 -39.13 1.93 20.00
CA GLY A 16 -39.02 2.36 18.61
C GLY A 16 -38.93 3.87 18.46
N TYR A 17 -38.77 4.30 17.23
CA TYR A 17 -38.92 5.68 16.79
C TYR A 17 -40.40 6.11 16.81
N TRP A 18 -40.66 7.35 17.24
CA TRP A 18 -42.00 7.93 17.27
C TRP A 18 -42.62 7.96 15.85
N GLU A 19 -43.84 7.41 15.71
CA GLU A 19 -44.64 7.38 14.47
C GLU A 19 -43.94 6.76 13.24
N LYS A 20 -42.99 5.83 13.44
CA LYS A 20 -42.32 5.11 12.34
C LYS A 20 -42.51 3.60 12.45
N ASP A 21 -43.74 3.13 12.37
CA ASP A 21 -44.11 1.72 12.59
C ASP A 21 -43.33 0.72 11.74
N GLU A 22 -43.14 1.00 10.45
CA GLU A 22 -42.37 0.12 9.56
C GLU A 22 -40.88 0.09 9.91
N LEU A 23 -40.29 1.25 10.24
CA LEU A 23 -38.89 1.32 10.67
C LEU A 23 -38.68 0.66 12.04
N ASN A 24 -39.71 0.70 12.90
CA ASN A 24 -39.70 0.04 14.20
C ASN A 24 -39.73 -1.48 14.05
N LYS A 25 -40.53 -2.01 13.12
CA LYS A 25 -40.54 -3.44 12.81
C LYS A 25 -39.17 -3.93 12.34
N THR A 26 -38.54 -3.21 11.42
CA THR A 26 -37.26 -3.64 10.84
C THR A 26 -36.05 -3.41 11.75
N THR A 27 -36.14 -2.47 12.71
CA THR A 27 -34.99 -2.06 13.54
C THR A 27 -35.11 -2.55 14.99
N PHE A 28 -36.28 -2.43 15.62
CA PHE A 28 -36.49 -2.76 17.03
C PHE A 28 -37.23 -4.09 17.25
N GLN A 29 -37.80 -4.67 16.19
CA GLN A 29 -38.50 -5.95 16.22
C GLN A 29 -37.91 -6.94 15.20
N ALA A 30 -36.61 -6.85 14.95
CA ALA A 30 -35.94 -7.69 13.98
C ALA A 30 -35.89 -9.15 14.45
N MET A 31 -36.05 -10.07 13.50
CA MET A 31 -35.99 -11.51 13.72
C MET A 31 -34.81 -12.08 12.93
N THR A 32 -34.10 -13.04 13.51
CA THR A 32 -33.03 -13.77 12.82
C THR A 32 -33.62 -14.75 11.78
N ALA A 33 -32.79 -15.25 10.87
CA ALA A 33 -33.24 -16.13 9.78
C ALA A 33 -33.86 -17.46 10.28
N ASP A 34 -33.46 -17.91 11.47
CA ASP A 34 -33.99 -19.07 12.19
C ASP A 34 -35.20 -18.73 13.08
N GLY A 35 -35.68 -17.48 13.06
CA GLY A 35 -36.90 -17.05 13.73
C GLY A 35 -36.76 -16.63 15.19
N GLN A 36 -35.56 -16.31 15.66
CA GLN A 36 -35.33 -15.81 17.02
C GLN A 36 -35.48 -14.27 17.08
N GLY A 37 -35.99 -13.76 18.21
CA GLY A 37 -36.18 -12.33 18.44
C GLY A 37 -37.38 -12.03 19.35
N PRO A 38 -37.81 -10.76 19.46
CA PRO A 38 -37.31 -9.59 18.72
C PRO A 38 -35.98 -9.06 19.24
N PHE A 39 -35.12 -8.61 18.32
CA PHE A 39 -33.87 -7.92 18.59
C PHE A 39 -33.88 -6.47 18.08
N LEU A 40 -33.11 -5.61 18.75
CA LEU A 40 -32.68 -4.32 18.22
C LEU A 40 -31.45 -4.52 17.36
N ARG A 41 -31.54 -4.16 16.08
CA ARG A 41 -30.40 -3.98 15.18
C ARG A 41 -29.70 -2.69 15.55
N THR A 42 -28.55 -2.76 16.22
CA THR A 42 -27.82 -1.54 16.64
C THR A 42 -27.21 -0.81 15.45
N GLY A 43 -26.98 -1.54 14.36
CA GLY A 43 -26.22 -1.11 13.21
C GLY A 43 -24.72 -1.13 13.46
N ASP A 44 -24.26 -1.53 14.65
CA ASP A 44 -22.84 -1.67 14.98
C ASP A 44 -22.36 -3.03 14.47
N LEU A 45 -21.15 -3.07 13.95
CA LEU A 45 -20.46 -4.29 13.54
C LEU A 45 -19.56 -4.74 14.68
N GLY A 46 -19.43 -6.05 14.86
CA GLY A 46 -18.54 -6.61 15.85
C GLY A 46 -18.32 -8.09 15.67
N PHE A 47 -17.38 -8.61 16.45
CA PHE A 47 -17.03 -10.01 16.49
C PHE A 47 -16.80 -10.43 17.93
N TRP A 48 -16.91 -11.72 18.17
CA TRP A 48 -16.68 -12.32 19.47
C TRP A 48 -15.26 -12.88 19.53
N SER A 49 -14.50 -12.50 20.55
CA SER A 49 -13.14 -12.99 20.79
C SER A 49 -12.90 -13.15 22.29
N GLU A 50 -12.30 -14.26 22.70
CA GLU A 50 -11.88 -14.51 24.09
C GLU A 50 -12.93 -14.22 25.20
N GLY A 51 -14.21 -14.52 24.97
CA GLY A 51 -15.23 -14.23 26.00
C GLY A 51 -15.87 -12.84 25.89
N GLN A 52 -15.42 -12.01 24.94
CA GLN A 52 -15.77 -10.60 24.85
C GLN A 52 -16.28 -10.23 23.46
N LEU A 53 -17.16 -9.23 23.42
CA LEU A 53 -17.68 -8.64 22.18
C LEU A 53 -16.85 -7.40 21.83
N TYR A 54 -16.18 -7.43 20.68
CA TYR A 54 -15.43 -6.30 20.14
C TYR A 54 -16.28 -5.57 19.11
N VAL A 55 -16.42 -4.26 19.26
CA VAL A 55 -17.15 -3.41 18.30
C VAL A 55 -16.16 -2.92 17.24
N ALA A 56 -16.35 -3.35 16.00
CA ALA A 56 -15.47 -3.10 14.86
C ALA A 56 -15.88 -1.88 14.03
N GLY A 57 -17.13 -1.43 14.08
CA GLY A 57 -17.58 -0.31 13.26
C GLY A 57 -19.09 -0.15 13.22
N ARG A 58 -19.62 0.56 12.21
CA ARG A 58 -21.06 0.73 12.02
C ARG A 58 -21.44 0.51 10.55
N VAL A 59 -22.46 -0.32 10.31
CA VAL A 59 -22.94 -0.71 8.97
C VAL A 59 -23.23 0.49 8.07
N LYS A 60 -23.77 1.58 8.63
CA LYS A 60 -24.19 2.77 7.87
C LYS A 60 -23.09 3.79 7.61
N ASP A 61 -21.92 3.64 8.23
CA ASP A 61 -20.81 4.58 8.10
C ASP A 61 -19.70 4.04 7.18
N LEU A 62 -19.87 2.84 6.60
CA LEU A 62 -18.88 2.23 5.70
C LEU A 62 -18.74 3.05 4.41
N ILE A 63 -17.51 3.42 4.06
CA ILE A 63 -17.21 4.12 2.81
C ILE A 63 -16.86 3.07 1.75
N ILE A 64 -17.66 2.94 0.69
CA ILE A 64 -17.49 1.91 -0.36
C ILE A 64 -17.05 2.56 -1.68
N VAL A 65 -15.84 3.11 -1.70
CA VAL A 65 -15.30 3.71 -2.93
C VAL A 65 -14.48 2.69 -3.72
N ARG A 66 -14.86 2.47 -4.99
CA ARG A 66 -14.27 1.50 -5.94
C ARG A 66 -14.37 0.03 -5.49
N GLY A 67 -15.43 -0.32 -4.78
CA GLY A 67 -15.71 -1.70 -4.36
C GLY A 67 -14.88 -2.20 -3.17
N VAL A 68 -14.20 -1.30 -2.46
CA VAL A 68 -13.40 -1.63 -1.27
C VAL A 68 -14.01 -0.94 -0.06
N ASN A 69 -14.29 -1.73 0.97
CA ASN A 69 -14.80 -1.29 2.26
C ASN A 69 -13.71 -0.54 3.03
N ARG A 70 -13.95 0.74 3.35
CA ARG A 70 -13.06 1.54 4.20
C ARG A 70 -13.81 2.06 5.42
N TYR A 71 -13.16 1.98 6.57
CA TYR A 71 -13.70 2.52 7.80
C TYR A 71 -13.32 4.01 7.90
N PRO A 72 -14.30 4.92 8.11
CA PRO A 72 -14.02 6.34 8.24
C PRO A 72 -13.01 6.68 9.32
N GLN A 73 -12.97 5.91 10.40
CA GLN A 73 -12.08 6.13 11.54
C GLN A 73 -10.61 6.08 11.14
N ASP A 74 -10.23 5.15 10.26
CA ASP A 74 -8.84 4.99 9.80
C ASP A 74 -8.41 6.18 8.94
N ILE A 75 -9.35 6.69 8.12
CA ILE A 75 -9.15 7.88 7.29
C ILE A 75 -9.06 9.12 8.19
N GLU A 76 -9.97 9.26 9.15
CA GLU A 76 -9.98 10.35 10.13
C GLU A 76 -8.69 10.40 10.94
N GLU A 77 -8.21 9.26 11.44
CA GLU A 77 -6.94 9.17 12.16
C GLU A 77 -5.76 9.62 11.28
N THR A 78 -5.75 9.22 10.00
CA THR A 78 -4.71 9.67 9.06
C THR A 78 -4.76 11.18 8.82
N VAL A 79 -5.97 11.74 8.68
CA VAL A 79 -6.17 13.18 8.52
C VAL A 79 -5.70 13.94 9.77
N GLU A 80 -5.96 13.41 10.96
CA GLU A 80 -5.58 14.04 12.23
C GLU A 80 -4.06 14.04 12.46
N GLN A 81 -3.33 13.14 11.80
CA GLN A 81 -1.88 13.03 11.92
C GLN A 81 -1.10 13.73 10.79
N CYS A 82 -1.77 14.27 9.77
CA CYS A 82 -1.09 14.73 8.55
C CYS A 82 -0.61 16.19 8.57
N HIS A 83 -1.04 17.00 9.54
CA HIS A 83 -0.67 18.41 9.62
C HIS A 83 -0.81 18.96 11.05
N GLU A 84 0.12 19.81 11.48
CA GLU A 84 0.16 20.39 12.84
C GLU A 84 -1.05 21.27 13.19
N SER A 85 -1.68 21.87 12.17
CA SER A 85 -2.86 22.72 12.34
C SER A 85 -4.16 21.93 12.60
N ILE A 86 -4.10 20.60 12.59
CA ILE A 86 -5.22 19.68 12.81
C ILE A 86 -5.05 19.03 14.18
N SER A 87 -6.12 18.99 14.98
CA SER A 87 -6.11 18.37 16.32
C SER A 87 -6.66 16.95 16.31
N SER A 88 -6.48 16.19 17.37
CA SER A 88 -7.14 14.88 17.50
C SER A 88 -8.65 15.01 17.68
N SER A 89 -9.41 14.01 17.21
CA SER A 89 -10.88 13.99 17.18
C SER A 89 -11.50 15.20 16.47
N SER A 90 -10.87 15.64 15.38
CA SER A 90 -11.18 16.86 14.65
C SER A 90 -11.45 16.62 13.16
N ALA A 91 -11.42 15.37 12.70
CA ALA A 91 -11.76 15.00 11.34
C ALA A 91 -13.08 14.19 11.25
N ALA A 92 -13.76 14.33 10.12
CA ALA A 92 -14.91 13.54 9.72
C ALA A 92 -14.73 13.09 8.26
N ALA A 93 -14.62 11.78 8.03
CA ALA A 93 -14.61 11.19 6.70
C ALA A 93 -15.99 10.61 6.40
N PHE A 94 -16.54 10.89 5.22
CA PHE A 94 -17.84 10.38 4.82
C PHE A 94 -17.97 10.27 3.29
N ALA A 95 -18.81 9.33 2.85
CA ALA A 95 -19.13 9.15 1.44
C ALA A 95 -20.32 10.05 1.05
N ASP A 96 -20.19 10.74 -0.08
CA ASP A 96 -21.32 11.40 -0.75
C ASP A 96 -21.71 10.60 -2.00
N ASP A 97 -22.93 10.05 -1.98
CA ASP A 97 -23.53 9.24 -3.06
C ASP A 97 -24.40 10.06 -4.02
N SER A 98 -24.40 11.40 -3.90
CA SER A 98 -25.27 12.27 -4.71
C SER A 98 -24.82 12.42 -6.17
N GLY A 99 -23.58 12.03 -6.49
CA GLY A 99 -22.98 12.13 -7.81
C GLY A 99 -22.99 10.81 -8.62
N PRO A 100 -22.39 10.80 -9.83
CA PRO A 100 -22.32 9.60 -10.70
C PRO A 100 -21.45 8.47 -10.13
N ARG A 101 -20.68 8.75 -9.08
CA ARG A 101 -19.90 7.80 -8.28
C ARG A 101 -19.95 8.24 -6.82
N GLU A 102 -19.79 7.30 -5.89
CA GLU A 102 -19.51 7.64 -4.49
C GLU A 102 -18.21 8.45 -4.39
N ARG A 103 -18.26 9.55 -3.65
CA ARG A 103 -17.16 10.50 -3.47
C ARG A 103 -16.71 10.54 -2.02
N LEU A 104 -15.41 10.51 -1.77
CA LEU A 104 -14.85 10.67 -0.44
C LEU A 104 -14.77 12.16 -0.08
N ILE A 105 -15.47 12.56 0.97
CA ILE A 105 -15.46 13.92 1.51
C ILE A 105 -14.78 13.91 2.88
N ILE A 106 -13.86 14.86 3.09
CA ILE A 106 -13.22 15.07 4.38
C ILE A 106 -13.61 16.45 4.90
N ALA A 107 -14.22 16.49 6.08
CA ALA A 107 -14.41 17.73 6.83
C ALA A 107 -13.50 17.72 8.06
N VAL A 108 -12.72 18.77 8.26
CA VAL A 108 -11.72 18.82 9.35
C VAL A 108 -11.69 20.19 10.02
N GLU A 109 -11.63 20.20 11.35
CA GLU A 109 -11.43 21.41 12.13
C GLU A 109 -9.96 21.81 12.11
N VAL A 110 -9.71 23.09 11.81
CA VAL A 110 -8.35 23.66 11.85
C VAL A 110 -8.20 24.65 12.99
N GLN A 111 -7.01 24.71 13.56
CA GLN A 111 -6.65 25.70 14.57
C GLN A 111 -6.70 27.12 13.98
N ARG A 112 -6.91 28.10 14.85
CA ARG A 112 -7.04 29.51 14.45
C ARG A 112 -5.66 30.06 14.06
N SER A 113 -5.38 30.16 12.77
CA SER A 113 -4.17 30.78 12.22
C SER A 113 -4.43 32.22 11.75
N LEU A 114 -3.38 33.05 11.74
CA LEU A 114 -3.35 34.37 11.10
C LEU A 114 -3.01 34.27 9.60
N GLU A 115 -2.58 33.10 9.13
CA GLU A 115 -2.24 32.83 7.74
C GLU A 115 -3.50 32.68 6.88
N SER A 116 -3.42 33.19 5.65
CA SER A 116 -4.54 33.24 4.69
C SER A 116 -4.52 32.07 3.69
N ASP A 117 -3.41 31.34 3.60
CA ASP A 117 -3.21 30.27 2.64
C ASP A 117 -3.45 28.90 3.28
N TRP A 118 -4.52 28.24 2.83
CA TRP A 118 -4.93 26.91 3.29
C TRP A 118 -4.55 25.81 2.29
N GLY A 119 -3.94 26.18 1.16
CA GLY A 119 -3.51 25.25 0.10
C GLY A 119 -2.58 24.15 0.61
N PRO A 120 -1.53 24.45 1.41
CA PRO A 120 -0.64 23.43 1.96
C PRO A 120 -1.36 22.40 2.85
N VAL A 121 -2.32 22.84 3.66
CA VAL A 121 -3.12 21.95 4.54
C VAL A 121 -3.97 21.00 3.72
N VAL A 122 -4.66 21.52 2.70
CA VAL A 122 -5.47 20.72 1.77
C VAL A 122 -4.60 19.72 1.01
N GLN A 123 -3.43 20.13 0.53
CA GLN A 123 -2.50 19.23 -0.16
C GLN A 123 -1.96 18.14 0.78
N SER A 124 -1.63 18.47 2.03
CA SER A 124 -1.15 17.50 3.02
C SER A 124 -2.21 16.44 3.31
N ILE A 125 -3.48 16.85 3.50
CA ILE A 125 -4.62 15.94 3.70
C ILE A 125 -4.80 15.02 2.47
N ARG A 126 -4.83 15.60 1.26
CA ARG A 126 -5.01 14.82 0.03
C ARG A 126 -3.87 13.81 -0.16
N ARG A 127 -2.62 14.22 0.08
CA ARG A 127 -1.45 13.36 -0.03
C ARG A 127 -1.49 12.22 0.99
N ALA A 128 -1.70 12.54 2.27
CA ALA A 128 -1.70 11.56 3.35
C ALA A 128 -2.80 10.52 3.16
N VAL A 129 -4.02 10.95 2.82
CA VAL A 129 -5.14 10.03 2.63
C VAL A 129 -4.97 9.18 1.36
N THR A 130 -4.48 9.77 0.26
CA THR A 130 -4.19 9.00 -0.95
C THR A 130 -3.08 7.96 -0.71
N GLN A 131 -2.04 8.33 0.03
CA GLN A 131 -0.90 7.45 0.30
C GLN A 131 -1.24 6.31 1.25
N ALA A 132 -1.99 6.59 2.32
CA ALA A 132 -2.32 5.59 3.33
C ALA A 132 -3.51 4.69 2.92
N HIS A 133 -4.51 5.24 2.24
CA HIS A 133 -5.78 4.55 1.96
C HIS A 133 -6.00 4.21 0.49
N GLU A 134 -5.04 4.56 -0.38
CA GLU A 134 -5.12 4.40 -1.85
C GLU A 134 -6.39 5.01 -2.45
N LEU A 135 -6.93 6.04 -1.78
CA LEU A 135 -8.20 6.67 -2.10
C LEU A 135 -8.04 8.19 -2.02
N PRO A 136 -7.95 8.90 -3.15
CA PRO A 136 -7.88 10.35 -3.13
C PRO A 136 -9.22 10.92 -2.62
N PRO A 137 -9.20 11.88 -1.69
CA PRO A 137 -10.39 12.65 -1.35
C PRO A 137 -10.91 13.39 -2.58
N ASP A 138 -12.22 13.35 -2.81
CA ASP A 138 -12.87 14.13 -3.86
C ASP A 138 -13.19 15.56 -3.37
N ALA A 139 -13.25 15.78 -2.05
CA ALA A 139 -13.38 17.10 -1.45
C ALA A 139 -12.72 17.19 -0.07
N VAL A 140 -12.20 18.38 0.26
CA VAL A 140 -11.67 18.73 1.59
C VAL A 140 -12.31 20.04 2.05
N VAL A 141 -12.92 20.02 3.23
CA VAL A 141 -13.62 21.16 3.83
C VAL A 141 -12.95 21.48 5.17
N LEU A 142 -12.26 22.60 5.24
CA LEU A 142 -11.69 23.10 6.49
C LEU A 142 -12.76 23.91 7.21
N VAL A 143 -13.08 23.57 8.45
CA VAL A 143 -14.12 24.24 9.24
C VAL A 143 -13.55 24.86 10.51
N ARG A 144 -14.27 25.84 11.06
CA ARG A 144 -13.84 26.51 12.31
C ARG A 144 -13.74 25.50 13.45
N HIS A 145 -12.70 25.63 14.28
CA HIS A 145 -12.56 24.85 15.51
C HIS A 145 -13.85 24.86 16.37
N GLY A 146 -14.29 23.69 16.82
CA GLY A 146 -15.51 23.49 17.59
C GLY A 146 -16.82 23.62 16.79
N SER A 147 -16.77 23.47 15.46
CA SER A 147 -17.95 23.57 14.59
C SER A 147 -18.31 22.29 13.84
N LEU A 148 -17.49 21.23 13.92
CA LEU A 148 -17.91 19.92 13.43
C LEU A 148 -19.05 19.38 14.31
N PRO A 149 -20.15 18.88 13.70
CA PRO A 149 -21.22 18.23 14.42
C PRO A 149 -20.72 17.05 15.27
N LYS A 150 -20.89 17.16 16.59
CA LYS A 150 -20.54 16.12 17.58
C LYS A 150 -21.74 15.80 18.47
N THR A 151 -21.81 14.56 18.96
CA THR A 151 -22.77 14.15 20.01
C THR A 151 -22.39 14.76 21.36
N SER A 152 -23.28 14.72 22.35
CA SER A 152 -22.99 15.17 23.72
C SER A 152 -21.82 14.43 24.38
N SER A 153 -21.47 13.24 23.89
CA SER A 153 -20.30 12.47 24.32
C SER A 153 -19.04 12.72 23.46
N GLY A 154 -19.06 13.74 22.59
CA GLY A 154 -17.90 14.13 21.77
C GLY A 154 -17.69 13.34 20.47
N LYS A 155 -18.52 12.33 20.17
CA LYS A 155 -18.38 11.53 18.93
C LYS A 155 -18.82 12.33 17.70
N ILE A 156 -18.04 12.26 16.61
CA ILE A 156 -18.35 12.89 15.32
C ILE A 156 -19.69 12.36 14.76
N GLN A 157 -20.56 13.27 14.33
CA GLN A 157 -21.82 12.94 13.66
C GLN A 157 -21.63 13.02 12.14
N ARG A 158 -21.08 11.95 11.53
CA ARG A 158 -20.78 11.90 10.08
C ARG A 158 -21.98 12.20 9.19
N HIS A 159 -23.15 11.67 9.55
CA HIS A 159 -24.40 11.95 8.85
C HIS A 159 -24.80 13.44 8.89
N ALA A 160 -24.55 14.13 10.01
CA ALA A 160 -24.78 15.56 10.12
C ALA A 160 -23.71 16.38 9.36
N CYS A 161 -22.48 15.88 9.27
CA CYS A 161 -21.42 16.46 8.45
C CYS A 161 -21.77 16.36 6.96
N LEU A 162 -22.19 15.17 6.49
CA LEU A 162 -22.67 14.95 5.11
C LEU A 162 -23.86 15.84 4.77
N LYS A 163 -24.86 15.91 5.67
CA LYS A 163 -26.00 16.80 5.49
C LYS A 163 -25.56 18.27 5.39
N GLY A 164 -24.69 18.70 6.31
CA GLY A 164 -24.17 20.07 6.32
C GLY A 164 -23.30 20.40 5.11
N PHE A 165 -22.58 19.43 4.56
CA PHE A 165 -21.83 19.58 3.32
C PHE A 165 -22.77 19.82 2.14
N ARG A 166 -23.80 18.97 1.98
CA ARG A 166 -24.81 19.09 0.90
C ARG A 166 -25.62 20.38 0.96
N GLU A 167 -25.95 20.82 2.17
CA GLU A 167 -26.75 22.02 2.40
C GLU A 167 -25.91 23.31 2.49
N GLY A 168 -24.57 23.20 2.40
CA GLY A 168 -23.66 24.34 2.56
C GLY A 168 -23.68 24.96 3.96
N SER A 169 -24.14 24.22 4.97
CA SER A 169 -24.31 24.71 6.34
C SER A 169 -23.11 24.44 7.26
N LEU A 170 -22.08 23.75 6.77
CA LEU A 170 -20.80 23.64 7.48
C LEU A 170 -20.15 25.03 7.58
N ARG A 171 -19.58 25.36 8.74
CA ARG A 171 -18.87 26.64 8.94
C ARG A 171 -17.48 26.59 8.31
N ALA A 172 -17.45 26.45 6.99
CA ALA A 172 -16.23 26.35 6.19
C ALA A 172 -15.40 27.64 6.27
N ILE A 173 -14.12 27.48 6.54
CA ILE A 173 -13.07 28.50 6.40
C ILE A 173 -12.50 28.44 4.97
N HIS A 174 -12.34 27.22 4.45
CA HIS A 174 -11.84 26.96 3.10
C HIS A 174 -12.41 25.63 2.59
N GLN A 175 -12.58 25.52 1.27
CA GLN A 175 -13.13 24.33 0.63
C GLN A 175 -12.40 24.09 -0.69
N TRP A 176 -12.05 22.83 -0.93
CA TRP A 176 -11.52 22.34 -2.20
C TRP A 176 -12.41 21.19 -2.71
N LEU A 177 -12.78 21.26 -3.99
CA LEU A 177 -13.67 20.32 -4.67
C LEU A 177 -13.03 19.83 -5.98
N SER A 178 -12.80 18.53 -6.11
CA SER A 178 -12.14 17.94 -7.28
C SER A 178 -12.90 18.11 -8.60
N TRP A 179 -14.21 18.35 -8.57
CA TRP A 179 -15.07 18.44 -9.75
C TRP A 179 -15.41 19.87 -10.16
N GLU A 180 -14.99 20.87 -9.38
CA GLU A 180 -15.00 22.26 -9.85
C GLU A 180 -13.80 22.55 -10.75
N ASP A 181 -12.76 21.71 -10.68
CA ASP A 181 -11.63 21.71 -11.62
C ASP A 181 -11.99 21.08 -13.00
N ASP A 182 -13.12 20.36 -13.13
CA ASP A 182 -13.53 19.58 -14.33
C ASP A 182 -14.66 20.23 -15.18
N LEU A 183 -15.18 21.40 -14.79
CA LEU A 183 -16.34 22.06 -15.46
C LEU A 183 -15.97 23.04 -16.59
N GLY A 184 -14.71 23.07 -17.03
CA GLY A 184 -14.30 23.70 -18.27
C GLY A 184 -14.23 22.68 -19.41
N GLU A 185 -15.12 22.82 -20.41
CA GLU A 185 -15.10 22.16 -21.73
C GLU A 185 -15.85 20.81 -21.91
N GLN A 186 -17.08 20.91 -22.44
CA GLN A 186 -17.63 19.91 -23.36
C GLN A 186 -18.41 20.56 -24.53
N SER A 187 -17.94 20.32 -25.77
CA SER A 187 -18.70 19.93 -27.00
C SER A 187 -18.10 20.56 -28.30
N PRO A 188 -18.32 20.00 -29.51
CA PRO A 188 -18.35 18.59 -29.94
C PRO A 188 -17.53 18.33 -31.25
N MET A 189 -17.47 17.07 -31.69
CA MET A 189 -16.81 16.52 -32.89
C MET A 189 -17.13 17.21 -34.24
N ILE A 190 -16.10 17.35 -35.11
CA ILE A 190 -16.17 17.34 -36.60
C ILE A 190 -14.91 16.59 -37.08
N ALA A 191 -15.00 15.33 -37.50
CA ALA A 191 -15.22 14.80 -38.86
C ALA A 191 -14.04 14.95 -39.85
N ALA A 192 -13.56 13.79 -40.30
CA ALA A 192 -12.99 13.45 -41.61
C ALA A 192 -11.69 14.14 -42.09
N ALA A 193 -10.69 13.30 -42.37
CA ALA A 193 -9.46 13.64 -43.07
C ALA A 193 -9.69 14.05 -44.54
N THR A 194 -8.86 14.95 -45.05
CA THR A 194 -8.51 15.01 -46.48
C THR A 194 -7.01 15.20 -46.71
N VAL A 195 -6.55 14.53 -47.77
CA VAL A 195 -5.19 14.11 -48.12
C VAL A 195 -4.35 15.20 -48.84
N GLU A 196 -4.59 16.49 -48.63
CA GLU A 196 -4.07 17.52 -49.57
C GLU A 196 -2.90 18.42 -49.12
N ASP A 197 -2.44 18.39 -47.87
CA ASP A 197 -1.33 19.29 -47.45
C ASP A 197 0.06 18.63 -47.34
N LEU A 198 0.20 17.37 -47.75
CA LEU A 198 1.48 16.62 -47.68
C LEU A 198 2.47 16.91 -48.83
N LYS A 199 2.32 18.01 -49.58
CA LYS A 199 3.22 18.34 -50.70
C LYS A 199 3.48 19.84 -50.91
N SER A 200 4.26 20.45 -50.02
CA SER A 200 5.22 21.48 -50.47
C SER A 200 6.35 21.69 -49.46
N GLY A 201 7.54 21.21 -49.85
CA GLY A 201 8.87 21.77 -49.60
C GLY A 201 9.15 22.51 -48.28
N PHE A 202 10.18 22.02 -47.59
CA PHE A 202 11.05 22.77 -46.68
C PHE A 202 11.19 24.24 -47.11
N GLN A 203 10.38 25.11 -46.52
CA GLN A 203 10.58 26.55 -46.57
C GLN A 203 11.15 26.98 -45.23
N LYS A 204 12.34 27.57 -45.33
CA LYS A 204 12.99 28.38 -44.30
C LYS A 204 11.95 29.23 -43.56
N PRO A 205 11.99 29.31 -42.22
CA PRO A 205 11.13 30.23 -41.49
C PRO A 205 11.29 31.65 -42.06
N PRO A 206 10.19 32.41 -42.23
CA PRO A 206 10.26 33.77 -42.71
C PRO A 206 11.11 34.60 -41.74
N ALA A 207 11.86 35.54 -42.33
CA ALA A 207 12.75 36.44 -41.62
C ALA A 207 12.05 37.05 -40.40
N ALA A 208 12.66 36.85 -39.22
CA ALA A 208 12.26 37.47 -37.98
C ALA A 208 11.96 38.95 -38.21
N LYS A 209 10.76 39.38 -37.81
CA LYS A 209 10.57 40.77 -37.41
C LYS A 209 11.70 41.07 -36.43
N LYS A 210 12.48 42.12 -36.68
CA LYS A 210 13.42 42.64 -35.67
C LYS A 210 12.59 43.08 -34.46
N THR A 211 12.30 42.16 -33.55
CA THR A 211 11.99 42.50 -32.17
C THR A 211 13.31 42.92 -31.54
N LEU A 212 13.30 44.04 -30.82
CA LEU A 212 14.42 44.36 -29.95
C LEU A 212 14.56 43.21 -28.95
N ASP A 213 15.79 42.83 -28.60
CA ASP A 213 15.99 41.86 -27.51
C ASP A 213 15.23 42.33 -26.26
N PRO A 214 14.57 41.41 -25.54
CA PRO A 214 13.84 41.76 -24.33
C PRO A 214 14.78 42.41 -23.31
N ASP A 215 14.21 43.21 -22.41
CA ASP A 215 14.97 43.92 -21.37
C ASP A 215 15.84 42.93 -20.60
N PRO A 216 17.16 43.18 -20.47
CA PRO A 216 18.08 42.28 -19.79
C PRO A 216 17.65 41.89 -18.37
N HIS A 217 16.92 42.75 -17.65
CA HIS A 217 16.40 42.43 -16.32
C HIS A 217 15.24 41.42 -16.37
N VAL A 218 14.37 41.51 -17.38
CA VAL A 218 13.29 40.54 -17.60
C VAL A 218 13.86 39.19 -18.02
N VAL A 219 14.87 39.19 -18.90
CA VAL A 219 15.57 37.97 -19.33
C VAL A 219 16.22 37.25 -18.15
N GLU A 220 16.87 37.99 -17.26
CA GLU A 220 17.51 37.40 -16.07
C GLU A 220 16.48 36.84 -15.09
N LEU A 221 15.32 37.50 -14.93
CA LEU A 221 14.20 36.99 -14.14
C LEU A 221 13.71 35.63 -14.67
N VAL A 222 13.46 35.54 -15.99
CA VAL A 222 13.05 34.29 -16.64
C VAL A 222 14.10 33.21 -16.47
N ARG A 223 15.39 33.52 -16.69
CA ARG A 223 16.48 32.54 -16.53
C ARG A 223 16.56 32.00 -15.12
N ARG A 224 16.34 32.82 -14.09
CA ARG A 224 16.32 32.38 -12.68
C ARG A 224 15.13 31.47 -12.38
N ALA A 225 13.93 31.84 -12.84
CA ALA A 225 12.73 31.02 -12.66
C ALA A 225 12.86 29.66 -13.37
N VAL A 226 13.46 29.62 -14.56
CA VAL A 226 13.72 28.35 -15.26
C VAL A 226 14.82 27.55 -14.55
N LYS A 227 15.89 28.18 -14.07
CA LYS A 227 16.98 27.50 -13.34
C LYS A 227 16.53 26.90 -12.02
N SER A 228 15.67 27.57 -11.26
CA SER A 228 15.20 27.07 -9.96
C SER A 228 14.43 25.76 -10.08
N ILE A 229 13.77 25.54 -11.22
CA ILE A 229 12.90 24.37 -11.45
C ILE A 229 13.60 23.31 -12.30
N ALA A 230 14.29 23.71 -13.37
CA ALA A 230 15.01 22.78 -14.25
C ALA A 230 16.37 22.34 -13.68
N GLN A 231 16.93 23.09 -12.73
CA GLN A 231 18.19 22.82 -12.01
C GLN A 231 19.35 22.44 -12.96
N GLU A 232 19.89 21.23 -12.83
CA GLU A 232 21.01 20.70 -13.61
C GLU A 232 20.74 20.69 -15.12
N ARG A 233 19.47 20.58 -15.54
CA ARG A 233 19.06 20.62 -16.96
C ARG A 233 19.26 22.02 -17.57
N ALA A 234 19.23 23.05 -16.73
CA ALA A 234 19.29 24.47 -17.11
C ALA A 234 20.72 25.08 -17.05
N LYS A 235 21.78 24.24 -17.03
CA LYS A 235 23.18 24.69 -16.96
C LYS A 235 23.62 25.60 -18.11
N LEU A 236 23.09 25.39 -19.32
CA LEU A 236 23.41 26.14 -20.54
C LEU A 236 22.16 26.81 -21.12
N LEU A 237 21.54 27.71 -20.35
CA LEU A 237 20.39 28.52 -20.79
C LEU A 237 20.83 29.72 -21.61
N ASP A 238 20.37 29.79 -22.86
CA ASP A 238 20.38 31.00 -23.69
C ASP A 238 18.96 31.56 -23.89
N LEU A 239 18.80 32.56 -24.76
CA LEU A 239 17.50 33.18 -25.03
C LEU A 239 16.57 32.30 -25.88
N ASP A 240 17.14 31.43 -26.70
CA ASP A 240 16.40 30.67 -27.70
C ASP A 240 16.19 29.20 -27.26
N THR A 241 16.68 28.84 -26.06
CA THR A 241 16.50 27.53 -25.43
C THR A 241 15.01 27.23 -25.25
N ASN A 242 14.55 26.11 -25.83
CA ASN A 242 13.18 25.64 -25.69
C ASN A 242 13.02 24.90 -24.36
N ILE A 243 12.22 25.47 -23.45
CA ILE A 243 12.08 24.95 -22.09
C ILE A 243 11.29 23.63 -22.03
N VAL A 244 10.56 23.27 -23.09
CA VAL A 244 9.81 22.01 -23.17
C VAL A 244 10.67 20.93 -23.80
N VAL A 245 11.25 21.23 -24.96
CA VAL A 245 11.95 20.24 -25.79
C VAL A 245 13.41 20.05 -25.35
N ASP A 246 14.12 21.15 -25.07
CA ASP A 246 15.56 21.08 -24.77
C ASP A 246 15.82 20.78 -23.28
N LEU A 247 14.95 21.26 -22.40
CA LEU A 247 15.04 21.02 -20.95
C LEU A 247 14.16 19.87 -20.45
N GLY A 248 13.26 19.35 -21.31
CA GLY A 248 12.38 18.23 -20.97
C GLY A 248 11.42 18.54 -19.81
N LEU A 249 10.95 19.78 -19.70
CA LEU A 249 10.06 20.19 -18.60
C LEU A 249 8.64 19.71 -18.84
N ASP A 250 8.03 19.15 -17.80
CA ASP A 250 6.64 18.73 -17.82
C ASP A 250 5.65 19.89 -17.56
N SER A 251 4.35 19.62 -17.70
CA SER A 251 3.30 20.63 -17.53
C SER A 251 3.23 21.20 -16.10
N LEU A 252 3.66 20.45 -15.08
CA LEU A 252 3.68 20.92 -13.69
C LEU A 252 4.87 21.85 -13.44
N GLU A 253 6.05 21.50 -13.96
CA GLU A 253 7.26 22.32 -13.90
C GLU A 253 7.06 23.65 -14.63
N ARG A 254 6.37 23.63 -15.78
CA ARG A 254 5.99 24.86 -16.51
C ARG A 254 5.05 25.76 -15.71
N LEU A 255 4.05 25.18 -15.04
CA LEU A 255 3.13 25.93 -14.17
C LEU A 255 3.84 26.55 -12.96
N GLN A 256 4.84 25.86 -12.41
CA GLN A 256 5.67 26.41 -11.33
C GLN A 256 6.51 27.60 -11.82
N ILE A 257 7.10 27.51 -13.02
CA ILE A 257 7.87 28.63 -13.62
C ILE A 257 6.94 29.83 -13.81
N ALA A 258 5.75 29.61 -14.38
CA ALA A 258 4.74 30.64 -14.55
C ALA A 258 4.38 31.31 -13.23
N HIS A 259 4.07 30.52 -12.20
CA HIS A 259 3.71 31.04 -10.88
C HIS A 259 4.84 31.86 -10.23
N THR A 260 6.09 31.42 -10.35
CA THR A 260 7.26 32.19 -9.89
C THR A 260 7.35 33.54 -10.58
N LEU A 261 7.11 33.59 -11.89
CA LEU A 261 7.17 34.81 -12.67
C LEU A 261 6.00 35.76 -12.37
N GLU A 262 4.78 35.22 -12.25
CA GLU A 262 3.57 35.95 -11.85
C GLU A 262 3.71 36.67 -10.51
N ASN A 263 4.30 35.99 -9.53
CA ASN A 263 4.57 36.55 -8.21
C ASN A 263 5.61 37.69 -8.28
N ALA A 264 6.62 37.57 -9.15
CA ALA A 264 7.66 38.58 -9.32
C ALA A 264 7.17 39.86 -10.03
N VAL A 265 6.25 39.73 -10.99
CA VAL A 265 5.71 40.85 -11.78
C VAL A 265 4.36 41.39 -11.25
N GLY A 266 3.75 40.69 -10.28
CA GLY A 266 2.54 41.14 -9.60
C GLY A 266 1.28 41.06 -10.47
N GLY A 267 1.05 39.93 -11.14
CA GLY A 267 -0.12 39.66 -11.96
C GLY A 267 -0.14 38.21 -12.49
N ARG A 268 -1.26 37.76 -13.09
CA ARG A 268 -1.38 36.41 -13.66
C ARG A 268 -1.31 36.43 -15.18
N PHE A 269 -0.64 35.44 -15.79
CA PHE A 269 -0.66 35.24 -17.23
C PHE A 269 -2.04 34.75 -17.67
N PRO A 270 -2.54 35.16 -18.84
CA PRO A 270 -3.65 34.48 -19.49
C PRO A 270 -3.29 33.01 -19.77
N GLU A 271 -4.25 32.09 -19.62
CA GLU A 271 -4.02 30.64 -19.79
C GLU A 271 -3.53 30.29 -21.21
N GLU A 272 -3.97 31.05 -22.21
CA GLU A 272 -3.60 30.86 -23.61
C GLU A 272 -2.11 31.18 -23.84
N VAL A 273 -1.58 32.15 -23.10
CA VAL A 273 -0.18 32.60 -23.22
C VAL A 273 0.78 31.54 -22.67
N LEU A 274 0.42 30.82 -21.60
CA LEU A 274 1.27 29.78 -21.01
C LEU A 274 1.39 28.53 -21.90
N GLN A 275 0.40 28.29 -22.77
CA GLN A 275 0.40 27.16 -23.69
C GLN A 275 1.26 27.42 -24.93
N GLU A 276 1.32 28.67 -25.39
CA GLU A 276 2.04 29.07 -26.61
C GLU A 276 3.52 29.41 -26.40
N ILE A 277 3.94 29.65 -25.17
CA ILE A 277 5.33 30.01 -24.87
C ILE A 277 6.20 28.75 -24.72
N GLU A 278 7.25 28.67 -25.55
CA GLU A 278 8.17 27.52 -25.56
C GLU A 278 9.62 27.89 -25.28
N THR A 279 10.01 29.15 -25.45
CA THR A 279 11.41 29.61 -25.28
C THR A 279 11.56 30.70 -24.21
N VAL A 280 12.77 30.84 -23.66
CA VAL A 280 13.12 31.88 -22.68
C VAL A 280 12.81 33.29 -23.20
N ARG A 281 13.06 33.55 -24.49
CA ARG A 281 12.73 34.81 -25.17
C ARG A 281 11.23 35.08 -25.18
N GLU A 282 10.42 34.11 -25.57
CA GLU A 282 8.97 34.26 -25.64
C GLU A 282 8.36 34.50 -24.26
N ILE A 283 8.89 33.88 -23.20
CA ILE A 283 8.47 34.17 -21.82
C ILE A 283 8.81 35.63 -21.48
N ALA A 284 10.02 36.09 -21.80
CA ALA A 284 10.43 37.45 -21.52
C ALA A 284 9.61 38.48 -22.30
N GLU A 285 9.33 38.25 -23.58
CA GLU A 285 8.48 39.11 -24.40
C GLU A 285 7.04 39.14 -23.89
N ALA A 286 6.48 38.00 -23.46
CA ALA A 286 5.15 37.94 -22.87
C ALA A 286 5.06 38.73 -21.56
N ILE A 287 6.11 38.69 -20.72
CA ILE A 287 6.18 39.50 -19.50
C ILE A 287 6.12 41.00 -19.83
N GLU A 288 6.92 41.43 -20.80
CA GLU A 288 6.94 42.83 -21.20
C GLU A 288 5.62 43.31 -21.80
N GLN A 289 4.97 42.47 -22.60
CA GLN A 289 3.70 42.79 -23.27
C GLN A 289 2.53 42.85 -22.28
N HIS A 290 2.47 41.94 -21.31
CA HIS A 290 1.31 41.79 -20.43
C HIS A 290 1.44 42.54 -19.09
N PHE A 291 2.65 42.75 -18.58
CA PHE A 291 2.85 43.35 -17.25
C PHE A 291 3.64 44.66 -17.27
N GLY A 292 4.35 44.95 -18.36
CA GLY A 292 5.17 46.15 -18.52
C GLY A 292 6.49 46.11 -17.75
N LYS A 293 7.52 46.77 -18.29
CA LYS A 293 8.91 46.69 -17.80
C LYS A 293 9.14 47.30 -16.40
N GLU A 294 8.23 48.17 -15.93
CA GLU A 294 8.40 48.95 -14.69
C GLU A 294 7.78 48.30 -13.43
N ARG A 295 7.12 47.14 -13.56
CA ARG A 295 6.41 46.46 -12.45
C ARG A 295 7.21 45.38 -11.73
N ILE A 296 8.46 45.14 -12.13
CA ILE A 296 9.33 44.14 -11.51
C ILE A 296 9.69 44.60 -10.10
N ARG A 297 9.27 43.86 -9.08
CA ARG A 297 9.57 44.19 -7.68
C ARG A 297 11.00 43.78 -7.37
N ASP A 298 11.87 44.73 -7.02
CA ASP A 298 13.25 44.45 -6.56
C ASP A 298 13.29 43.54 -5.31
N GLU A 299 12.20 43.49 -4.53
CA GLU A 299 12.06 42.60 -3.37
C GLU A 299 11.82 41.13 -3.75
N ALA A 300 11.48 40.83 -5.02
CA ALA A 300 11.42 39.45 -5.53
C ALA A 300 12.81 38.82 -5.72
N PHE A 301 13.89 39.57 -5.47
CA PHE A 301 15.27 39.12 -5.55
C PHE A 301 15.80 38.49 -4.24
N VAL A 302 14.97 38.32 -3.20
CA VAL A 302 15.40 37.72 -1.93
C VAL A 302 14.95 36.26 -1.84
N ALA A 303 15.64 35.41 -2.59
CA ALA A 303 16.01 34.02 -2.25
C ALA A 303 16.32 33.30 -3.57
N ASP A 304 17.60 33.02 -3.80
CA ASP A 304 18.01 32.05 -4.80
C ASP A 304 17.47 30.67 -4.36
N PRO A 305 16.59 30.00 -5.13
CA PRO A 305 16.04 28.69 -4.75
C PRO A 305 17.12 27.59 -4.76
N THR A 306 18.32 27.90 -5.24
CA THR A 306 19.48 27.01 -5.20
C THR A 306 20.34 27.20 -3.94
N GLU A 307 20.09 28.22 -3.13
CA GLU A 307 20.69 28.30 -1.81
C GLU A 307 19.91 27.39 -0.85
N PRO A 308 20.56 26.40 -0.21
CA PRO A 308 19.90 25.58 0.79
C PRO A 308 19.39 26.54 1.87
N VAL A 309 18.08 26.56 2.08
CA VAL A 309 17.49 27.25 3.24
C VAL A 309 18.16 26.62 4.45
N GLU A 310 19.04 27.37 5.13
CA GLU A 310 19.61 26.98 6.42
C GLU A 310 18.46 26.93 7.44
N ARG A 311 17.70 25.83 7.41
CA ARG A 311 16.79 25.48 8.49
C ARG A 311 17.64 24.92 9.61
N GLU A 312 17.49 25.49 10.79
CA GLU A 312 18.00 24.87 12.00
C GLU A 312 17.39 23.47 12.10
N ILE A 313 18.24 22.44 12.13
CA ILE A 313 17.79 21.05 12.17
C ILE A 313 17.10 20.84 13.52
N ALA A 314 15.81 20.52 13.52
CA ALA A 314 15.06 20.32 14.76
C ALA A 314 15.64 19.13 15.53
N LEU A 315 15.69 19.23 16.86
CA LEU A 315 16.23 18.15 17.70
C LEU A 315 15.54 16.80 17.45
N GLU A 316 14.25 16.81 17.09
CA GLU A 316 13.47 15.62 16.79
C GLU A 316 13.81 14.94 15.47
N ASP A 317 14.46 15.65 14.54
CA ASP A 317 14.88 15.10 13.24
C ASP A 317 16.15 14.23 13.35
N TYR A 318 16.89 14.32 14.47
CA TYR A 318 18.15 13.59 14.65
C TYR A 318 18.37 12.97 16.03
N ARG A 319 17.42 13.13 16.97
CA ARG A 319 17.44 12.45 18.27
C ARG A 319 16.25 11.51 18.38
N PHE A 320 16.52 10.20 18.37
CA PHE A 320 15.50 9.14 18.41
C PHE A 320 14.50 9.31 19.57
N GLU A 321 14.96 9.75 20.74
CA GLU A 321 14.11 9.94 21.92
C GLU A 321 13.13 11.12 21.80
N LEU A 322 13.36 12.01 20.83
CA LEU A 322 12.52 13.17 20.55
C LEU A 322 11.64 12.96 19.31
N MET A 323 11.91 11.94 18.49
CA MET A 323 11.11 11.61 17.32
C MET A 323 9.63 11.44 17.68
N PRO A 324 8.70 12.07 16.96
CA PRO A 324 7.27 11.94 17.19
C PRO A 324 6.78 10.49 17.18
N GLU A 325 7.35 9.64 16.32
CA GLU A 325 7.05 8.21 16.22
C GLU A 325 7.40 7.46 17.51
N TYR A 326 8.61 7.69 18.04
CA TYR A 326 9.06 7.04 19.26
C TYR A 326 8.28 7.53 20.48
N ARG A 327 7.99 8.83 20.57
CA ARG A 327 7.14 9.38 21.63
C ARG A 327 5.73 8.81 21.61
N ARG A 328 5.13 8.65 20.43
CA ARG A 328 3.83 7.96 20.26
C ARG A 328 3.90 6.52 20.73
N LEU A 329 4.92 5.76 20.33
CA LEU A 329 5.14 4.39 20.84
C LEU A 329 5.16 4.35 22.37
N LYS A 330 5.92 5.25 23.01
CA LYS A 330 6.01 5.33 24.48
C LYS A 330 4.66 5.69 25.13
N GLN A 331 3.87 6.55 24.50
CA GLN A 331 2.52 6.87 24.97
C GLN A 331 1.60 5.65 24.87
N THR A 332 1.60 4.92 23.76
CA THR A 332 0.84 3.67 23.59
C THR A 332 1.24 2.63 24.64
N MET A 333 2.54 2.45 24.88
CA MET A 333 3.03 1.54 25.94
C MET A 333 2.52 1.94 27.32
N ALA A 334 2.56 3.23 27.67
CA ALA A 334 2.07 3.72 28.95
C ALA A 334 0.55 3.51 29.10
N GLN A 335 -0.22 3.67 28.02
CA GLN A 335 -1.65 3.38 28.01
C GLN A 335 -1.93 1.89 28.25
N PHE A 336 -1.18 0.98 27.61
CA PHE A 336 -1.29 -0.46 27.87
C PHE A 336 -0.98 -0.80 29.33
N GLU A 337 0.10 -0.25 29.89
CA GLU A 337 0.46 -0.47 31.31
C GLU A 337 -0.67 -0.04 32.27
N MET A 338 -1.37 1.06 31.96
CA MET A 338 -2.51 1.52 32.77
C MET A 338 -3.71 0.54 32.76
N THR A 339 -3.85 -0.32 31.76
CA THR A 339 -4.92 -1.34 31.72
C THR A 339 -4.66 -2.52 32.66
N GLY A 340 -3.45 -2.65 33.21
CA GLY A 340 -3.03 -3.81 34.00
C GLY A 340 -2.77 -5.07 33.19
N VAL A 341 -2.97 -5.03 31.87
CA VAL A 341 -2.61 -6.10 30.95
C VAL A 341 -1.09 -6.01 30.68
N PRO A 342 -0.31 -7.06 30.94
CA PRO A 342 1.12 -7.05 30.60
C PRO A 342 1.29 -6.90 29.09
N ASN A 343 2.41 -6.33 28.67
CA ASN A 343 2.74 -6.20 27.25
C ASN A 343 2.59 -7.57 26.56
N PRO A 344 1.64 -7.75 25.62
CA PRO A 344 1.44 -9.02 24.95
C PRO A 344 2.60 -9.33 23.99
N TYR A 345 3.33 -8.30 23.57
CA TYR A 345 4.51 -8.42 22.72
C TYR A 345 5.74 -8.85 23.53
N PHE A 346 6.64 -9.60 22.90
CA PHE A 346 7.90 -10.07 23.48
C PHE A 346 7.76 -11.03 24.67
N SER A 347 6.68 -11.83 24.71
CA SER A 347 6.56 -12.96 25.63
C SER A 347 7.76 -13.92 25.49
N VAL A 348 8.46 -14.21 26.59
CA VAL A 348 9.69 -15.02 26.56
C VAL A 348 9.37 -16.49 26.76
N HIS A 349 9.71 -17.31 25.75
CA HIS A 349 9.59 -18.76 25.79
C HIS A 349 10.93 -19.38 26.23
N GLN A 350 10.93 -20.07 27.37
CA GLN A 350 12.12 -20.58 28.07
C GLN A 350 12.48 -22.01 27.65
N GLY A 351 12.53 -22.27 26.34
CA GLY A 351 12.88 -23.59 25.81
C GLY A 351 12.26 -23.83 24.44
N LEU A 352 12.20 -25.11 24.08
CA LEU A 352 11.62 -25.54 22.83
C LEU A 352 10.10 -25.33 22.84
N THR A 353 9.57 -24.69 21.80
CA THR A 353 8.12 -24.49 21.63
C THR A 353 7.57 -25.60 20.74
N ARG A 354 6.73 -26.47 21.32
CA ARG A 354 6.00 -27.55 20.63
C ARG A 354 4.49 -27.39 20.88
N ASP A 355 3.81 -28.51 21.15
CA ASP A 355 2.49 -28.58 21.77
C ASP A 355 2.46 -27.96 23.18
N THR A 356 3.62 -27.86 23.83
CA THR A 356 3.81 -27.13 25.08
C THR A 356 4.97 -26.13 25.00
N THR A 357 4.97 -25.14 25.90
CA THR A 357 6.03 -24.15 26.07
C THR A 357 6.17 -23.74 27.54
N LEU A 358 7.31 -23.15 27.92
CA LEU A 358 7.57 -22.62 29.26
C LEU A 358 7.59 -21.08 29.21
N VAL A 359 6.67 -20.42 29.90
CA VAL A 359 6.60 -18.95 29.98
C VAL A 359 6.53 -18.54 31.45
N GLY A 360 7.48 -17.70 31.89
CA GLY A 360 7.56 -17.26 33.29
C GLY A 360 7.69 -18.42 34.29
N GLY A 361 8.41 -19.49 33.92
CA GLY A 361 8.57 -20.69 34.74
C GLY A 361 7.34 -21.61 34.79
N ARG A 362 6.25 -21.28 34.07
CA ARG A 362 5.03 -22.07 34.01
C ARG A 362 4.90 -22.78 32.67
N GLN A 363 4.67 -24.09 32.69
CA GLN A 363 4.38 -24.86 31.48
C GLN A 363 2.97 -24.53 30.99
N LEU A 364 2.85 -24.24 29.71
CA LEU A 364 1.62 -23.89 29.00
C LEU A 364 1.44 -24.81 27.80
N ILE A 365 0.18 -25.02 27.41
CA ILE A 365 -0.15 -25.58 26.09
C ILE A 365 0.03 -24.47 25.06
N SER A 366 0.64 -24.80 23.92
CA SER A 366 1.01 -23.82 22.90
C SER A 366 0.18 -24.00 21.63
N PHE A 367 -0.74 -23.06 21.41
CA PHE A 367 -1.46 -22.85 20.15
C PHE A 367 -0.92 -21.66 19.35
N ALA A 368 0.23 -21.09 19.76
CA ALA A 368 0.78 -19.84 19.23
C ALA A 368 2.08 -20.06 18.44
N SER A 369 2.20 -21.18 17.73
CA SER A 369 3.39 -21.54 16.96
C SER A 369 3.04 -22.09 15.59
N TYR A 370 3.83 -21.73 14.58
CA TYR A 370 3.74 -22.28 13.22
C TYR A 370 4.57 -23.55 13.01
N ASN A 371 4.91 -24.26 14.09
CA ASN A 371 5.60 -25.55 14.06
C ASN A 371 4.63 -26.70 13.71
N TYR A 372 3.89 -26.56 12.61
CA TYR A 372 2.69 -27.36 12.29
C TYR A 372 2.91 -28.87 12.36
N VAL A 373 4.05 -29.35 11.88
CA VAL A 373 4.40 -30.79 11.81
C VAL A 373 5.53 -31.18 12.79
N GLY A 374 5.84 -30.29 13.75
CA GLY A 374 6.72 -30.57 14.88
C GLY A 374 8.22 -30.64 14.58
N MET A 375 8.70 -30.01 13.50
CA MET A 375 10.06 -30.17 12.99
C MET A 375 11.12 -29.42 13.80
N SER A 376 10.82 -28.22 14.31
CA SER A 376 11.82 -27.39 15.01
C SER A 376 12.37 -28.03 16.29
N GLY A 377 11.70 -29.07 16.76
CA GLY A 377 12.05 -29.82 17.95
C GLY A 377 12.40 -31.29 17.71
N ASP A 378 12.44 -31.74 16.47
CA ASP A 378 12.62 -33.16 16.17
C ASP A 378 14.08 -33.60 16.42
N PRO A 379 14.33 -34.76 17.06
CA PRO A 379 15.68 -35.25 17.29
C PRO A 379 16.50 -35.47 16.00
N ALA A 380 15.87 -35.95 14.93
CA ALA A 380 16.58 -36.20 13.67
C ALA A 380 17.01 -34.88 12.99
N VAL A 381 16.17 -33.84 13.09
CA VAL A 381 16.50 -32.49 12.61
C VAL A 381 17.63 -31.90 13.46
N THR A 382 17.57 -32.07 14.78
CA THR A 382 18.59 -31.58 15.72
C THR A 382 19.97 -32.19 15.43
N GLU A 383 20.06 -33.51 15.26
CA GLU A 383 21.33 -34.18 14.94
C GLU A 383 21.90 -33.74 13.60
N ALA A 384 21.05 -33.56 12.56
CA ALA A 384 21.49 -33.06 11.26
C ALA A 384 22.09 -31.65 11.35
N VAL A 385 21.52 -30.78 12.20
CA VAL A 385 22.07 -29.45 12.47
C VAL A 385 23.43 -29.54 13.17
N ILE A 386 23.56 -30.39 14.18
CA ILE A 386 24.83 -30.59 14.91
C ILE A 386 25.93 -31.08 13.94
N ASP A 387 25.62 -32.03 13.07
CA ASP A 387 26.56 -32.53 12.07
C ASP A 387 26.95 -31.45 11.05
N ALA A 388 26.01 -30.62 10.63
CA ALA A 388 26.30 -29.48 9.76
C ALA A 388 27.21 -28.45 10.45
N VAL A 389 27.02 -28.17 11.74
CA VAL A 389 27.93 -27.31 12.51
C VAL A 389 29.33 -27.90 12.54
N ARG A 390 29.47 -29.21 12.81
CA ARG A 390 30.77 -29.88 12.84
C ARG A 390 31.50 -29.81 11.49
N LYS A 391 30.76 -29.94 10.38
CA LYS A 391 31.33 -29.98 9.02
C LYS A 391 31.57 -28.60 8.41
N TYR A 392 30.61 -27.69 8.53
CA TYR A 392 30.58 -26.42 7.80
C TYR A 392 30.69 -25.18 8.70
N GLY A 393 30.60 -25.34 10.01
CA GLY A 393 30.53 -24.22 10.97
C GLY A 393 29.12 -23.62 11.05
N THR A 394 29.03 -22.48 11.74
CA THR A 394 27.75 -21.81 12.06
C THR A 394 27.31 -20.78 11.02
N SER A 395 28.21 -20.38 10.12
CA SER A 395 28.01 -19.32 9.14
C SER A 395 28.82 -19.60 7.88
N VAL A 396 28.31 -19.17 6.73
CA VAL A 396 29.10 -19.15 5.49
C VAL A 396 29.92 -17.88 5.31
N SER A 397 29.63 -16.84 6.10
CA SER A 397 30.37 -15.57 6.23
C SER A 397 30.72 -14.88 4.91
N ALA A 398 29.90 -15.10 3.88
CA ALA A 398 30.05 -14.55 2.54
C ALA A 398 28.74 -14.66 1.76
N SER A 399 28.61 -13.85 0.72
CA SER A 399 27.60 -14.05 -0.32
C SER A 399 27.83 -15.38 -1.03
N ARG A 400 26.74 -16.07 -1.39
CA ARG A 400 26.77 -17.34 -2.11
C ARG A 400 27.47 -17.22 -3.46
N LEU A 401 27.34 -16.08 -4.13
CA LEU A 401 27.93 -15.84 -5.44
C LEU A 401 29.47 -15.89 -5.44
N VAL A 402 30.11 -15.56 -4.30
CA VAL A 402 31.58 -15.44 -4.22
C VAL A 402 32.21 -16.66 -3.55
N SER A 403 31.89 -16.90 -2.27
CA SER A 403 32.52 -17.98 -1.47
C SER A 403 31.60 -18.58 -0.40
N GLY A 404 30.37 -18.09 -0.30
CA GLY A 404 29.36 -18.56 0.64
C GLY A 404 28.62 -19.82 0.18
N GLU A 405 28.76 -20.23 -1.09
CA GLU A 405 28.16 -21.46 -1.59
C GLU A 405 28.75 -22.70 -0.89
N LYS A 406 27.87 -23.67 -0.60
CA LYS A 406 28.19 -24.97 0.00
C LYS A 406 27.32 -26.02 -0.68
N ASP A 407 27.82 -27.24 -0.79
CA ASP A 407 27.11 -28.39 -1.36
C ASP A 407 25.71 -28.60 -0.74
N ILE A 408 25.58 -28.40 0.58
CA ILE A 408 24.30 -28.56 1.29
C ILE A 408 23.22 -27.55 0.84
N HIS A 409 23.59 -26.37 0.33
CA HIS A 409 22.62 -25.42 -0.23
C HIS A 409 22.00 -25.97 -1.50
N ARG A 410 22.83 -26.49 -2.40
CA ARG A 410 22.35 -27.06 -3.66
C ARG A 410 21.51 -28.31 -3.42
N GLU A 411 21.88 -29.12 -2.42
CA GLU A 411 21.08 -30.29 -2.02
C GLU A 411 19.69 -29.86 -1.52
N LEU A 412 19.61 -28.82 -0.69
CA LEU A 412 18.32 -28.27 -0.25
C LEU A 412 17.48 -27.73 -1.42
N GLU A 413 18.08 -26.94 -2.32
CA GLU A 413 17.39 -26.38 -3.49
C GLU A 413 16.82 -27.48 -4.40
N GLN A 414 17.62 -28.50 -4.71
CA GLN A 414 17.18 -29.62 -5.55
C GLN A 414 16.06 -30.40 -4.86
N ARG A 415 16.14 -30.56 -3.54
CA ARG A 415 15.11 -31.25 -2.77
C ARG A 415 13.79 -30.46 -2.74
N ILE A 416 13.84 -29.14 -2.56
CA ILE A 416 12.64 -28.27 -2.62
C ILE A 416 12.01 -28.36 -4.01
N ALA A 417 12.81 -28.24 -5.07
CA ALA A 417 12.32 -28.34 -6.45
C ALA A 417 11.64 -29.69 -6.71
N HIS A 418 12.26 -30.79 -6.27
CA HIS A 418 11.70 -32.13 -6.37
C HIS A 418 10.42 -32.31 -5.55
N TRP A 419 10.37 -31.76 -4.34
CA TRP A 419 9.22 -31.84 -3.44
C TRP A 419 7.98 -31.17 -4.01
N ILE A 420 8.15 -29.97 -4.59
CA ILE A 420 7.07 -29.22 -5.24
C ILE A 420 6.75 -29.80 -6.62
N GLY A 421 7.74 -30.35 -7.33
CA GLY A 421 7.59 -30.90 -8.68
C GLY A 421 7.86 -29.88 -9.79
N VAL A 422 8.84 -28.99 -9.57
CA VAL A 422 9.31 -27.97 -10.53
C VAL A 422 10.78 -28.18 -10.89
N GLU A 423 11.29 -27.39 -11.84
CA GLU A 423 12.61 -27.60 -12.44
C GLU A 423 13.78 -27.23 -11.51
N ASP A 424 13.69 -26.10 -10.81
CA ASP A 424 14.75 -25.66 -9.89
C ASP A 424 14.19 -24.79 -8.76
N SER A 425 15.01 -24.54 -7.75
CA SER A 425 14.74 -23.54 -6.71
C SER A 425 15.99 -22.80 -6.26
N ILE A 426 15.79 -21.68 -5.59
CA ILE A 426 16.82 -20.87 -4.93
C ILE A 426 16.38 -20.59 -3.49
N VAL A 427 17.30 -20.77 -2.54
CA VAL A 427 17.08 -20.47 -1.12
C VAL A 427 17.72 -19.14 -0.71
N LEU A 428 17.00 -18.39 0.13
CA LEU A 428 17.36 -17.07 0.65
C LEU A 428 17.29 -17.06 2.18
N VAL A 429 17.86 -16.02 2.80
CA VAL A 429 18.08 -15.95 4.26
C VAL A 429 16.85 -15.67 5.11
N GLY A 430 15.74 -15.19 4.54
CA GLY A 430 14.52 -14.90 5.29
C GLY A 430 13.26 -15.03 4.44
N GLY A 431 12.16 -15.50 5.03
CA GLY A 431 10.88 -15.63 4.34
C GLY A 431 10.30 -14.26 3.94
N HIS A 432 10.30 -13.30 4.87
CA HIS A 432 9.82 -11.94 4.61
C HIS A 432 10.61 -11.26 3.47
N SER A 433 11.94 -11.24 3.60
CA SER A 433 12.82 -10.60 2.61
C SER A 433 12.86 -11.32 1.27
N THR A 434 12.44 -12.59 1.19
CA THR A 434 12.27 -13.31 -0.08
C THR A 434 11.20 -12.66 -0.95
N ASN A 435 10.01 -12.35 -0.41
CA ASN A 435 8.99 -11.63 -1.15
C ASN A 435 9.47 -10.22 -1.54
N GLU A 436 10.03 -9.48 -0.58
CA GLU A 436 10.53 -8.12 -0.82
C GLU A 436 11.52 -8.07 -1.98
N THR A 437 12.57 -8.90 -1.93
CA THR A 437 13.64 -8.85 -2.94
C THR A 437 13.21 -9.41 -4.29
N VAL A 438 12.34 -10.41 -4.33
CA VAL A 438 11.96 -11.07 -5.59
C VAL A 438 10.93 -10.23 -6.32
N ILE A 439 9.89 -9.77 -5.64
CA ILE A 439 8.88 -8.88 -6.22
C ILE A 439 9.52 -7.56 -6.62
N GLY A 440 10.31 -6.96 -5.72
CA GLY A 440 11.03 -5.70 -5.96
C GLY A 440 11.99 -5.73 -7.16
N HIS A 441 12.40 -6.93 -7.59
CA HIS A 441 13.37 -7.12 -8.66
C HIS A 441 12.78 -7.61 -9.99
N LEU A 442 11.69 -8.39 -9.96
CA LEU A 442 11.11 -8.99 -11.17
C LEU A 442 10.24 -8.01 -11.98
N VAL A 443 9.61 -7.05 -11.31
CA VAL A 443 8.70 -6.06 -11.89
C VAL A 443 9.13 -4.64 -11.53
N GLY A 444 8.70 -3.65 -12.31
CA GLY A 444 9.05 -2.24 -12.10
C GLY A 444 7.97 -1.26 -12.54
N GLN A 445 8.29 0.04 -12.62
CA GLN A 445 7.35 1.15 -12.90
C GLN A 445 6.43 0.98 -14.12
N ASN A 446 6.82 0.16 -15.10
CA ASN A 446 6.04 -0.12 -16.33
C ASN A 446 5.16 -1.38 -16.24
N ASP A 447 5.16 -2.05 -15.08
CA ASP A 447 4.46 -3.29 -14.81
C ASP A 447 3.33 -3.08 -13.79
N LEU A 448 2.47 -4.09 -13.63
CA LEU A 448 1.35 -4.10 -12.69
C LEU A 448 1.47 -5.29 -11.74
N ILE A 449 1.18 -5.07 -10.47
CA ILE A 449 0.99 -6.10 -9.46
C ILE A 449 -0.49 -6.11 -9.07
N LEU A 450 -1.12 -7.28 -9.24
CA LEU A 450 -2.44 -7.58 -8.70
C LEU A 450 -2.28 -8.56 -7.56
N HIS A 451 -2.75 -8.23 -6.37
CA HIS A 451 -2.62 -9.10 -5.21
C HIS A 451 -3.93 -9.16 -4.44
N ASP A 452 -4.13 -10.25 -3.70
CA ASP A 452 -5.27 -10.39 -2.82
C ASP A 452 -5.30 -9.26 -1.76
N ALA A 453 -6.47 -8.75 -1.41
CA ALA A 453 -6.62 -7.68 -0.41
C ALA A 453 -6.03 -8.04 0.97
N LEU A 454 -5.98 -9.32 1.32
CA LEU A 454 -5.42 -9.80 2.60
C LEU A 454 -3.98 -10.33 2.47
N SER A 455 -3.30 -10.01 1.37
CA SER A 455 -1.91 -10.44 1.15
C SER A 455 -0.99 -10.03 2.30
N HIS A 456 -0.12 -10.97 2.69
CA HIS A 456 0.87 -10.79 3.72
C HIS A 456 1.76 -9.55 3.48
N ASN A 457 2.13 -8.86 4.56
CA ASN A 457 2.85 -7.57 4.48
C ASN A 457 4.13 -7.65 3.62
N SER A 458 4.86 -8.76 3.59
CA SER A 458 6.06 -8.88 2.75
C SER A 458 5.77 -8.78 1.25
N ILE A 459 4.60 -9.23 0.78
CA ILE A 459 4.15 -9.07 -0.60
C ILE A 459 3.91 -7.58 -0.88
N VAL A 460 3.25 -6.90 0.05
CA VAL A 460 2.95 -5.47 -0.01
C VAL A 460 4.25 -4.64 -0.05
N GLN A 461 5.21 -4.94 0.83
CA GLN A 461 6.50 -4.25 0.85
C GLN A 461 7.28 -4.51 -0.44
N GLY A 462 7.31 -5.75 -0.94
CA GLY A 462 7.92 -6.05 -2.24
C GLY A 462 7.28 -5.29 -3.40
N ALA A 463 5.96 -5.15 -3.41
CA ALA A 463 5.26 -4.35 -4.40
C ALA A 463 5.64 -2.87 -4.33
N ILE A 464 5.71 -2.29 -3.14
CA ILE A 464 6.14 -0.89 -2.93
C ILE A 464 7.58 -0.70 -3.41
N LEU A 465 8.50 -1.59 -3.02
CA LEU A 465 9.91 -1.55 -3.41
C LEU A 465 10.11 -1.65 -4.93
N SER A 466 9.24 -2.38 -5.64
CA SER A 466 9.33 -2.52 -7.10
C SER A 466 9.08 -1.22 -7.86
N GLY A 467 8.31 -0.29 -7.28
CA GLY A 467 7.78 0.88 -7.98
C GLY A 467 6.74 0.56 -9.06
N ALA A 468 6.35 -0.70 -9.26
CA ALA A 468 5.26 -1.09 -10.15
C ALA A 468 3.92 -0.55 -9.65
N ARG A 469 2.96 -0.35 -10.57
CA ARG A 469 1.60 -0.02 -10.15
C ARG A 469 1.03 -1.20 -9.37
N ARG A 470 0.55 -0.95 -8.15
CA ARG A 470 -0.11 -1.94 -7.31
C ARG A 470 -1.63 -1.76 -7.35
N ARG A 471 -2.39 -2.85 -7.36
CA ARG A 471 -3.84 -2.82 -7.11
C ARG A 471 -4.27 -4.12 -6.42
N ALA A 472 -4.90 -3.98 -5.25
CA ALA A 472 -5.54 -5.10 -4.60
C ALA A 472 -6.83 -5.50 -5.34
N PHE A 473 -7.16 -6.79 -5.36
CA PHE A 473 -8.49 -7.29 -5.72
C PHE A 473 -9.18 -7.89 -4.49
N THR A 474 -10.51 -8.00 -4.54
CA THR A 474 -11.32 -8.55 -3.45
C THR A 474 -10.77 -9.90 -2.99
N HIS A 475 -10.73 -10.10 -1.67
CA HIS A 475 -10.18 -11.30 -1.08
C HIS A 475 -10.83 -12.58 -1.65
N ASN A 476 -9.99 -13.51 -2.10
CA ASN A 476 -10.38 -14.82 -2.62
C ASN A 476 -11.40 -14.77 -3.78
N ASP A 477 -11.33 -13.72 -4.62
CA ASP A 477 -12.28 -13.46 -5.70
C ASP A 477 -11.61 -13.49 -7.10
N PRO A 478 -11.64 -14.64 -7.80
CA PRO A 478 -11.07 -14.75 -9.13
C PRO A 478 -11.86 -13.96 -10.19
N GLU A 479 -13.14 -13.65 -9.97
CA GLU A 479 -13.94 -12.80 -10.84
C GLU A 479 -13.52 -11.33 -10.76
N ALA A 480 -13.25 -10.82 -9.55
CA ALA A 480 -12.71 -9.48 -9.36
C ALA A 480 -11.32 -9.34 -10.00
N LEU A 481 -10.48 -10.39 -9.89
CA LEU A 481 -9.21 -10.47 -10.59
C LEU A 481 -9.40 -10.42 -12.12
N ASP A 482 -10.31 -11.23 -12.67
CA ASP A 482 -10.58 -11.28 -14.11
C ASP A 482 -11.07 -9.92 -14.63
N ALA A 483 -11.99 -9.27 -13.92
CA ALA A 483 -12.50 -7.95 -14.25
C ALA A 483 -11.38 -6.89 -14.27
N ALA A 484 -10.48 -6.91 -13.27
CA ALA A 484 -9.32 -6.03 -13.24
C ALA A 484 -8.37 -6.28 -14.41
N LEU A 485 -8.16 -7.55 -14.79
CA LEU A 485 -7.30 -7.92 -15.91
C LEU A 485 -7.90 -7.51 -17.26
N VAL A 486 -9.21 -7.66 -17.46
CA VAL A 486 -9.91 -7.16 -18.66
C VAL A 486 -9.67 -5.66 -18.86
N GLU A 487 -9.72 -4.88 -17.77
CA GLU A 487 -9.52 -3.43 -17.79
C GLU A 487 -8.05 -3.03 -18.02
N LEU A 488 -7.13 -3.69 -17.31
CA LEU A 488 -5.76 -3.18 -17.12
C LEU A 488 -4.70 -3.93 -17.93
N ARG A 489 -4.88 -5.21 -18.25
CA ARG A 489 -3.79 -6.08 -18.73
C ARG A 489 -3.01 -5.51 -19.92
N LYS A 490 -3.72 -4.87 -20.87
CA LYS A 490 -3.12 -4.33 -22.11
C LYS A 490 -2.29 -3.05 -21.89
N ARG A 491 -2.38 -2.42 -20.72
CA ARG A 491 -1.70 -1.15 -20.41
C ARG A 491 -0.30 -1.33 -19.82
N TYR A 492 0.05 -2.56 -19.40
CA TYR A 492 1.30 -2.84 -18.71
C TYR A 492 2.13 -3.89 -19.44
N ARG A 493 3.46 -3.73 -19.36
CA ARG A 493 4.42 -4.64 -19.98
C ARG A 493 4.31 -6.05 -19.39
N ARG A 494 4.36 -6.15 -18.06
CA ARG A 494 4.13 -7.38 -17.29
C ARG A 494 3.02 -7.18 -16.28
N VAL A 495 2.34 -8.28 -15.94
CA VAL A 495 1.41 -8.33 -14.82
C VAL A 495 1.78 -9.51 -13.94
N LEU A 496 2.06 -9.25 -12.67
CA LEU A 496 2.29 -10.26 -11.64
C LEU A 496 1.04 -10.34 -10.77
N VAL A 497 0.38 -11.50 -10.78
CA VAL A 497 -0.72 -11.84 -9.89
C VAL A 497 -0.16 -12.61 -8.71
N ILE A 498 -0.53 -12.22 -7.49
CA ILE A 498 -0.04 -12.84 -6.25
C ILE A 498 -1.21 -13.27 -5.37
N VAL A 499 -1.21 -14.53 -4.95
CA VAL A 499 -2.13 -15.11 -3.96
C VAL A 499 -1.33 -15.91 -2.92
N GLU A 500 -1.91 -16.14 -1.75
CA GLU A 500 -1.35 -17.06 -0.76
C GLU A 500 -2.00 -18.44 -0.90
N GLY A 501 -1.23 -19.51 -0.69
CA GLY A 501 -1.76 -20.87 -0.73
C GLY A 501 -2.71 -21.16 0.43
N VAL A 502 -2.46 -20.59 1.59
CA VAL A 502 -3.37 -20.52 2.75
C VAL A 502 -3.22 -19.13 3.35
N TYR A 503 -4.34 -18.42 3.53
CA TYR A 503 -4.36 -17.07 4.07
C TYR A 503 -4.24 -17.11 5.60
N SER A 504 -3.21 -16.45 6.13
CA SER A 504 -2.76 -16.64 7.52
C SER A 504 -3.77 -16.24 8.60
N MET A 505 -4.60 -15.23 8.35
CA MET A 505 -5.52 -14.67 9.35
C MET A 505 -6.79 -15.51 9.52
N ASP A 506 -7.42 -15.89 8.40
CA ASP A 506 -8.70 -16.60 8.42
C ASP A 506 -8.53 -18.11 8.25
N GLY A 507 -7.37 -18.57 7.79
CA GLY A 507 -7.06 -19.99 7.60
C GLY A 507 -7.76 -20.63 6.38
N ASP A 508 -8.42 -19.83 5.55
CA ASP A 508 -8.98 -20.25 4.27
C ASP A 508 -7.90 -20.28 3.17
N PHE A 509 -8.28 -20.71 1.98
CA PHE A 509 -7.38 -20.88 0.85
C PHE A 509 -8.10 -20.64 -0.48
N PRO A 510 -7.38 -20.24 -1.55
CA PRO A 510 -8.01 -19.90 -2.81
C PRO A 510 -8.38 -21.13 -3.63
N ASP A 511 -9.38 -20.96 -4.52
CA ASP A 511 -9.63 -21.86 -5.65
C ASP A 511 -8.52 -21.67 -6.71
N LEU A 512 -7.33 -22.18 -6.39
CA LEU A 512 -6.12 -22.00 -7.17
C LEU A 512 -6.27 -22.39 -8.66
N PRO A 513 -6.96 -23.49 -9.03
CA PRO A 513 -7.24 -23.80 -10.43
C PRO A 513 -7.88 -22.63 -11.21
N ARG A 514 -8.82 -21.90 -10.61
CA ARG A 514 -9.47 -20.74 -11.27
C ARG A 514 -8.52 -19.56 -11.44
N PHE A 515 -7.65 -19.30 -10.46
CA PHE A 515 -6.62 -18.27 -10.58
C PHE A 515 -5.61 -18.59 -11.69
N ILE A 516 -5.19 -19.86 -11.80
CA ILE A 516 -4.32 -20.35 -12.86
C ILE A 516 -4.96 -20.13 -14.23
N GLU A 517 -6.23 -20.54 -14.40
CA GLU A 517 -6.96 -20.37 -15.65
C GLU A 517 -7.04 -18.90 -16.08
N THR A 518 -7.41 -18.02 -15.14
CA THR A 518 -7.49 -16.57 -15.36
C THR A 518 -6.14 -15.99 -15.74
N CYS A 519 -5.06 -16.32 -15.04
CA CYS A 519 -3.72 -15.83 -15.36
C CYS A 519 -3.24 -16.31 -16.75
N LYS A 520 -3.49 -17.57 -17.10
CA LYS A 520 -3.18 -18.12 -18.43
C LYS A 520 -3.96 -17.41 -19.54
N ARG A 521 -5.27 -17.20 -19.34
CA ARG A 521 -6.14 -16.48 -20.30
C ARG A 521 -5.64 -15.07 -20.58
N HIS A 522 -5.21 -14.35 -19.54
CA HIS A 522 -4.72 -12.98 -19.64
C HIS A 522 -3.21 -12.84 -19.86
N LYS A 523 -2.47 -13.96 -19.93
CA LYS A 523 -1.00 -13.98 -20.13
C LYS A 523 -0.28 -13.19 -19.03
N CYS A 524 -0.61 -13.48 -17.78
CA CYS A 524 0.03 -12.91 -16.59
C CYS A 524 0.97 -13.94 -15.95
N TRP A 525 1.89 -13.47 -15.12
CA TRP A 525 2.59 -14.35 -14.19
C TRP A 525 1.75 -14.59 -12.95
N LEU A 526 1.75 -15.81 -12.43
CA LEU A 526 1.16 -16.16 -11.15
C LEU A 526 2.23 -16.54 -10.15
N MET A 527 2.20 -15.88 -9.00
CA MET A 527 2.99 -16.22 -7.82
C MET A 527 2.07 -16.72 -6.71
N VAL A 528 2.43 -17.86 -6.13
CA VAL A 528 1.73 -18.43 -4.97
C VAL A 528 2.69 -18.46 -3.78
N ASP A 529 2.32 -17.77 -2.71
CA ASP A 529 3.03 -17.83 -1.42
C ASP A 529 2.54 -19.05 -0.60
N GLU A 530 3.36 -20.09 -0.58
CA GLU A 530 3.10 -21.36 0.08
C GLU A 530 3.53 -21.36 1.56
N ALA A 531 3.77 -20.20 2.19
CA ALA A 531 4.32 -20.18 3.55
C ALA A 531 3.44 -20.94 4.58
N HIS A 532 2.11 -20.90 4.44
CA HIS A 532 1.19 -21.61 5.33
C HIS A 532 0.72 -22.96 4.79
N SER A 533 0.92 -23.24 3.50
CA SER A 533 0.41 -24.44 2.83
C SER A 533 1.48 -25.51 2.58
N ILE A 534 2.75 -25.13 2.39
CA ILE A 534 3.84 -26.12 2.29
C ILE A 534 4.02 -26.84 3.62
N GLY A 535 4.02 -28.17 3.58
CA GLY A 535 4.10 -29.05 4.75
C GLY A 535 2.77 -29.25 5.49
N THR A 536 1.68 -28.59 5.07
CA THR A 536 0.37 -28.67 5.73
C THR A 536 -0.74 -29.06 4.77
N MET A 537 -0.70 -28.64 3.50
CA MET A 537 -1.74 -28.90 2.50
C MET A 537 -1.36 -30.07 1.59
N GLY A 538 -2.37 -30.81 1.15
CA GLY A 538 -2.22 -32.06 0.41
C GLY A 538 -2.01 -33.27 1.31
N ALA A 539 -2.01 -34.47 0.71
CA ALA A 539 -1.90 -35.72 1.47
C ALA A 539 -0.51 -35.92 2.10
N HIS A 540 0.54 -35.37 1.49
CA HIS A 540 1.92 -35.51 1.96
C HIS A 540 2.53 -34.17 2.38
N GLY A 541 1.77 -33.07 2.35
CA GLY A 541 2.27 -31.75 2.71
C GLY A 541 3.07 -31.08 1.58
N ARG A 542 2.77 -31.39 0.31
CA ARG A 542 3.44 -30.76 -0.84
C ARG A 542 2.84 -29.41 -1.25
N GLY A 543 1.86 -28.91 -0.50
CA GLY A 543 1.25 -27.61 -0.75
C GLY A 543 0.03 -27.67 -1.66
N MET A 544 -0.33 -26.52 -2.22
CA MET A 544 -1.59 -26.37 -2.95
C MET A 544 -1.60 -27.12 -4.29
N ALA A 545 -0.43 -27.31 -4.90
CA ALA A 545 -0.33 -28.11 -6.11
C ALA A 545 -0.79 -29.57 -5.89
N GLU A 546 -0.37 -30.18 -4.78
CA GLU A 546 -0.84 -31.52 -4.40
C GLU A 546 -2.30 -31.51 -3.93
N HIS A 547 -2.70 -30.51 -3.15
CA HIS A 547 -4.07 -30.38 -2.66
C HIS A 547 -5.10 -30.41 -3.80
N TYR A 548 -4.85 -29.67 -4.88
CA TYR A 548 -5.73 -29.63 -6.05
C TYR A 548 -5.38 -30.66 -7.15
N GLY A 549 -4.27 -31.39 -7.02
CA GLY A 549 -3.80 -32.31 -8.07
C GLY A 549 -3.46 -31.61 -9.39
N ILE A 550 -2.98 -30.37 -9.34
CA ILE A 550 -2.63 -29.56 -10.51
C ILE A 550 -1.16 -29.74 -10.89
N ASN A 551 -0.82 -29.39 -12.14
CA ASN A 551 0.57 -29.37 -12.57
C ASN A 551 1.30 -28.16 -11.93
N PRO A 552 2.36 -28.35 -11.13
CA PRO A 552 3.11 -27.25 -10.51
C PRO A 552 3.69 -26.25 -11.53
N SER A 553 3.92 -26.69 -12.78
CA SER A 553 4.43 -25.83 -13.88
C SER A 553 3.39 -24.83 -14.42
N ASP A 554 2.15 -24.91 -13.97
CA ASP A 554 1.08 -23.97 -14.31
C ASP A 554 1.12 -22.68 -13.47
N VAL A 555 1.93 -22.66 -12.42
CA VAL A 555 2.27 -21.49 -11.61
C VAL A 555 3.71 -21.10 -11.91
N ASP A 556 3.96 -19.81 -12.15
CA ASP A 556 5.28 -19.34 -12.58
C ASP A 556 6.27 -19.28 -11.40
N ILE A 557 5.79 -18.90 -10.22
CA ILE A 557 6.61 -18.63 -9.03
C ILE A 557 5.96 -19.26 -7.79
N TRP A 558 6.63 -20.26 -7.22
CA TRP A 558 6.30 -20.78 -5.91
C TRP A 558 7.22 -20.14 -4.89
N MET A 559 6.67 -19.36 -3.99
CA MET A 559 7.41 -18.83 -2.85
C MET A 559 7.07 -19.62 -1.60
N GLY A 560 8.02 -19.81 -0.69
CA GLY A 560 7.68 -20.29 0.64
C GLY A 560 8.72 -19.90 1.68
N THR A 561 8.36 -20.09 2.95
CA THR A 561 9.28 -19.90 4.09
C THR A 561 9.79 -21.25 4.60
N LEU A 562 11.03 -21.25 5.09
CA LEU A 562 11.61 -22.38 5.82
C LEU A 562 11.29 -22.32 7.33
N SER A 563 10.69 -21.22 7.79
CA SER A 563 10.53 -20.92 9.22
C SER A 563 9.29 -21.51 9.90
N LYS A 564 8.42 -22.19 9.15
CA LYS A 564 7.16 -22.75 9.64
C LYS A 564 7.25 -24.28 9.67
N ALA A 565 6.64 -24.96 8.70
CA ALA A 565 6.62 -26.41 8.63
C ALA A 565 8.02 -27.06 8.62
N PHE A 566 9.04 -26.37 8.10
CA PHE A 566 10.42 -26.90 8.00
C PHE A 566 11.33 -26.54 9.17
N GLY A 567 10.82 -25.91 10.24
CA GLY A 567 11.53 -25.75 11.51
C GLY A 567 12.90 -25.07 11.42
N SER A 568 13.10 -24.17 10.45
CA SER A 568 14.36 -23.52 10.15
C SER A 568 14.21 -21.98 10.14
N CYS A 569 15.04 -21.26 9.40
CA CYS A 569 14.89 -19.86 9.05
C CYS A 569 15.35 -19.68 7.60
N GLY A 570 14.65 -18.88 6.81
CA GLY A 570 14.93 -18.72 5.38
C GLY A 570 13.67 -18.69 4.54
N GLY A 571 13.84 -18.47 3.25
CA GLY A 571 12.78 -18.58 2.25
C GLY A 571 13.29 -19.22 0.97
N TYR A 572 12.40 -19.53 0.05
CA TYR A 572 12.76 -20.05 -1.26
C TYR A 572 11.87 -19.48 -2.35
N ILE A 573 12.41 -19.47 -3.57
CA ILE A 573 11.63 -19.38 -4.81
C ILE A 573 11.89 -20.65 -5.62
N ALA A 574 10.82 -21.31 -6.05
CA ALA A 574 10.87 -22.48 -6.89
C ALA A 574 10.03 -22.27 -8.16
N GLY A 575 10.46 -22.82 -9.29
CA GLY A 575 9.77 -22.64 -10.56
C GLY A 575 10.61 -23.14 -11.72
N ARG A 576 10.51 -22.45 -12.85
CA ARG A 576 11.32 -22.76 -14.05
C ARG A 576 12.79 -22.44 -13.82
N LYS A 577 13.67 -23.20 -14.47
CA LYS A 577 15.13 -23.00 -14.34
C LYS A 577 15.56 -21.58 -14.74
N GLU A 578 14.94 -20.96 -15.73
CA GLU A 578 15.32 -19.61 -16.21
C GLU A 578 15.03 -18.54 -15.16
N LEU A 579 13.92 -18.68 -14.42
CA LEU A 579 13.59 -17.79 -13.30
C LEU A 579 14.66 -17.90 -12.21
N VAL A 580 14.97 -19.14 -11.81
CA VAL A 580 15.92 -19.43 -10.74
C VAL A 580 17.33 -18.98 -11.12
N GLU A 581 17.76 -19.26 -12.35
CA GLU A 581 19.04 -18.81 -12.89
C GLU A 581 19.12 -17.28 -12.91
N TYR A 582 18.09 -16.60 -13.42
CA TYR A 582 18.05 -15.13 -13.42
C TYR A 582 18.19 -14.57 -12.00
N LEU A 583 17.43 -15.07 -11.04
CA LEU A 583 17.47 -14.61 -9.64
C LEU A 583 18.83 -14.85 -8.99
N LYS A 584 19.50 -15.98 -9.26
CA LYS A 584 20.83 -16.31 -8.72
C LYS A 584 21.90 -15.28 -9.05
N TYR A 585 21.79 -14.61 -10.20
CA TYR A 585 22.77 -13.64 -10.66
C TYR A 585 22.34 -12.18 -10.49
N THR A 586 21.06 -11.93 -10.21
CA THR A 586 20.52 -10.56 -10.29
C THR A 586 19.73 -10.11 -9.07
N ALA A 587 19.14 -11.02 -8.27
CA ALA A 587 18.30 -10.64 -7.14
C ALA A 587 19.14 -10.02 -6.01
N PRO A 588 18.89 -8.76 -5.59
CA PRO A 588 19.72 -8.08 -4.59
C PRO A 588 19.84 -8.80 -3.25
N GLY A 589 18.71 -9.34 -2.74
CA GLY A 589 18.65 -10.11 -1.50
C GLY A 589 19.34 -11.48 -1.56
N PHE A 590 19.81 -11.90 -2.74
CA PHE A 590 20.68 -13.05 -2.92
C PHE A 590 22.13 -12.64 -3.16
N VAL A 591 22.36 -11.71 -4.10
CA VAL A 591 23.70 -11.30 -4.55
C VAL A 591 24.45 -10.53 -3.47
N PHE A 592 23.78 -9.58 -2.80
CA PHE A 592 24.38 -8.66 -1.82
C PHE A 592 24.09 -9.06 -0.37
N SER A 593 23.52 -10.23 -0.15
CA SER A 593 23.27 -10.79 1.19
C SER A 593 24.26 -11.91 1.51
N VAL A 594 24.39 -12.23 2.80
CA VAL A 594 25.06 -13.47 3.23
C VAL A 594 24.25 -14.68 2.77
N GLY A 595 24.90 -15.81 2.51
CA GLY A 595 24.19 -17.07 2.28
C GLY A 595 23.46 -17.59 3.50
N LEU A 596 22.46 -18.44 3.28
CA LEU A 596 21.79 -19.18 4.36
C LEU A 596 22.82 -19.92 5.22
N SER A 597 22.66 -19.93 6.53
CA SER A 597 23.64 -20.61 7.40
C SER A 597 23.59 -22.13 7.22
N PRO A 598 24.71 -22.86 7.37
CA PRO A 598 24.71 -24.31 7.28
C PRO A 598 23.73 -24.99 8.26
N THR A 599 23.53 -24.38 9.43
CA THR A 599 22.56 -24.84 10.44
C THR A 599 21.13 -24.79 9.92
N ASN A 600 20.71 -23.65 9.36
CA ASN A 600 19.36 -23.48 8.85
C ASN A 600 19.14 -24.34 7.59
N THR A 601 20.15 -24.42 6.72
CA THR A 601 20.08 -25.29 5.54
C THR A 601 19.91 -26.76 5.93
N ALA A 602 20.67 -27.24 6.92
CA ALA A 602 20.56 -28.61 7.43
C ALA A 602 19.22 -28.87 8.11
N ALA A 603 18.71 -27.93 8.92
CA ALA A 603 17.41 -28.06 9.58
C ALA A 603 16.28 -28.23 8.55
N ALA A 604 16.25 -27.36 7.53
CA ALA A 604 15.22 -27.43 6.49
C ALA A 604 15.33 -28.72 5.65
N LEU A 605 16.55 -29.10 5.27
CA LEU A 605 16.81 -30.32 4.50
C LEU A 605 16.43 -31.59 5.27
N ALA A 606 16.75 -31.66 6.56
CA ALA A 606 16.39 -32.77 7.42
C ALA A 606 14.87 -32.83 7.63
N SER A 607 14.22 -31.68 7.81
CA SER A 607 12.77 -31.59 7.96
C SER A 607 12.03 -32.09 6.71
N LEU A 608 12.48 -31.70 5.52
CA LEU A 608 11.96 -32.21 4.25
C LEU A 608 12.12 -33.73 4.13
N LYS A 609 13.34 -34.24 4.38
CA LYS A 609 13.63 -35.69 4.35
C LYS A 609 12.80 -36.47 5.36
N LEU A 610 12.51 -35.88 6.52
CA LEU A 610 11.71 -36.51 7.56
C LEU A 610 10.23 -36.52 7.17
N LEU A 611 9.70 -35.40 6.67
CA LEU A 611 8.32 -35.32 6.22
C LEU A 611 8.02 -36.29 5.05
N GLU A 612 8.98 -36.46 4.14
CA GLU A 612 8.94 -37.50 3.09
C GLU A 612 8.78 -38.92 3.65
N LYS A 613 9.50 -39.22 4.74
CA LYS A 613 9.46 -40.54 5.39
C LYS A 613 8.24 -40.73 6.29
N GLU A 614 7.70 -39.62 6.80
CA GLU A 614 6.65 -39.59 7.80
C GLU A 614 5.44 -38.73 7.37
N PRO A 615 4.81 -39.04 6.21
CA PRO A 615 3.68 -38.26 5.71
C PRO A 615 2.46 -38.28 6.65
N GLN A 616 2.36 -39.29 7.52
CA GLN A 616 1.32 -39.36 8.56
C GLN A 616 1.31 -38.17 9.52
N ARG A 617 2.39 -37.38 9.59
CA ARG A 617 2.42 -36.12 10.36
C ARG A 617 1.40 -35.10 9.84
N VAL A 618 1.21 -35.05 8.52
CA VAL A 618 0.23 -34.17 7.87
C VAL A 618 -1.19 -34.65 8.17
N ALA A 619 -1.43 -35.97 8.05
CA ALA A 619 -2.72 -36.56 8.43
C ALA A 619 -3.07 -36.26 9.89
N ARG A 620 -2.12 -36.41 10.82
CA ARG A 620 -2.32 -36.07 12.23
C ARG A 620 -2.63 -34.59 12.45
N LEU A 621 -1.98 -33.69 11.70
CA LEU A 621 -2.28 -32.26 11.74
C LEU A 621 -3.74 -31.99 11.31
N HIS A 622 -4.19 -32.60 10.21
CA HIS A 622 -5.58 -32.48 9.75
C HIS A 622 -6.58 -33.04 10.75
N GLU A 623 -6.30 -34.21 11.32
CA GLU A 623 -7.12 -34.82 12.37
C GLU A 623 -7.23 -33.90 13.61
N ALA A 624 -6.11 -33.34 14.06
CA ALA A 624 -6.10 -32.42 15.20
C ALA A 624 -6.86 -31.11 14.91
N ALA A 625 -6.72 -30.55 13.71
CA ALA A 625 -7.46 -29.36 13.29
C ALA A 625 -8.97 -29.64 13.20
N ALA A 626 -9.37 -30.77 12.62
CA ALA A 626 -10.77 -31.18 12.55
C ALA A 626 -11.37 -31.42 13.94
N LEU A 627 -10.62 -32.07 14.84
CA LEU A 627 -11.03 -32.27 16.23
C LEU A 627 -11.31 -30.94 16.92
N PHE A 628 -10.40 -29.97 16.82
CA PHE A 628 -10.53 -28.66 17.44
C PHE A 628 -11.71 -27.83 16.91
N LEU A 629 -12.13 -28.05 15.65
CA LEU A 629 -13.26 -27.35 15.04
C LEU A 629 -14.61 -28.00 15.33
N HIS A 630 -14.64 -29.30 15.64
CA HIS A 630 -15.87 -30.09 15.75
C HIS A 630 -16.23 -30.52 17.18
N GLU A 631 -15.27 -30.54 18.11
CA GLU A 631 -15.50 -30.68 19.55
C GLU A 631 -15.48 -29.31 20.24
#